data_AF-A0A524H6D2-F1
#
_entry.id   AF-A0A524H6D2-F1
#
_cell.length_a   1.000
_cell.length_b   1.000
_cell.length_c   1.000
_cell.angle_alpha   90.00
_cell.angle_beta   90.00
_cell.angle_gamma   90.00
#
_symmetry.space_group_name_H-M   'P 1'
#
loop_
_entity.id
_entity.type
_entity.pdbx_description
1 polymer ?
#
loop_
_entity_poly.entity_id
_entity_poly.type
_entity_poly.pdbx_seq_one_letter_code
_entity_poly.pdbx_strand_id
1 'polypeptide(L)'
;SARGYKGALRRVEEVVSGKGRKDLDFNERRAFFEAYGAIAGPGGIPVLRDLIVRRGFFRRKRSADVRMCAALGLGKIGSPEARAVLESVAEDNDRQVRNAVAAALRGVAE
;
A
#
# COMPACT_ATOMS: atom_id res chain seq x y z
N SER A 1 19.50 2.24 10.78
CA SER A 1 19.08 3.00 11.98
C SER A 1 17.69 3.58 11.84
N ALA A 2 16.65 2.88 12.31
CA ALA A 2 15.24 3.28 12.23
C ALA A 2 14.71 4.03 13.48
N ARG A 3 15.59 4.49 14.38
CA ARG A 3 15.19 5.07 15.69
C ARG A 3 14.60 6.48 15.61
N GLY A 4 14.86 7.26 14.55
CA GLY A 4 14.40 8.65 14.45
C GLY A 4 12.95 8.84 13.97
N TYR A 5 12.41 7.91 13.19
CA TYR A 5 11.15 8.12 12.44
C TYR A 5 9.92 7.44 13.04
N LYS A 6 10.02 6.76 14.19
CA LYS A 6 8.88 6.02 14.79
C LYS A 6 7.62 6.86 14.98
N GLY A 7 7.78 8.12 15.42
CA GLY A 7 6.65 9.04 15.62
C GLY A 7 6.00 9.47 14.31
N ALA A 8 6.80 9.71 13.27
CA ALA A 8 6.31 10.06 11.93
C ALA A 8 5.66 8.85 11.24
N LEU A 9 6.30 7.68 11.33
CA LEU A 9 5.80 6.41 10.82
C LEU A 9 4.41 6.09 11.38
N ARG A 10 4.22 6.22 12.69
CA ARG A 10 2.90 5.98 13.33
C ARG A 10 1.80 6.87 12.74
N ARG A 11 2.08 8.17 12.54
CA ARG A 11 1.10 9.10 11.95
C ARG A 11 0.78 8.75 10.51
N VAL A 12 1.79 8.39 9.72
CA VAL A 12 1.60 7.95 8.33
C VAL A 12 0.79 6.64 8.28
N GLU A 13 1.08 5.69 9.16
CA GLU A 13 0.34 4.42 9.27
C GLU A 13 -1.13 4.64 9.65
N GLU A 14 -1.42 5.57 10.57
CA GLU A 14 -2.79 5.95 10.93
C GLU A 14 -3.59 6.48 9.73
N VAL A 15 -2.96 7.29 8.87
CA VAL A 15 -3.56 7.80 7.63
C VAL A 15 -3.80 6.67 6.63
N VAL A 16 -2.79 5.84 6.37
CA VAL A 16 -2.84 4.70 5.44
C VAL A 16 -3.90 3.65 5.88
N SER A 17 -4.07 3.47 7.19
CA SER A 17 -5.07 2.57 7.77
C SER A 17 -6.50 3.14 7.76
N GLY A 18 -6.67 4.41 7.41
CA GLY A 18 -7.95 5.12 7.40
C GLY A 18 -8.45 5.56 8.77
N LYS A 19 -7.57 5.62 9.79
CA LYS A 19 -7.87 6.12 11.13
C LYS A 19 -7.64 7.64 11.29
N GLY A 20 -7.16 8.31 10.25
CA GLY A 20 -6.85 9.74 10.24
C GLY A 20 -7.76 10.56 9.33
N ARG A 21 -7.14 11.42 8.49
CA ARG A 21 -7.83 12.34 7.57
C ARG A 21 -8.78 11.62 6.62
N LYS A 22 -9.98 12.16 6.45
CA LYS A 22 -11.05 11.57 5.61
C LYS A 22 -11.19 12.26 4.25
N ASP A 23 -10.59 13.43 4.12
CA ASP A 23 -10.67 14.42 3.05
C ASP A 23 -9.39 14.46 2.20
N LEU A 24 -8.71 13.32 2.06
CA LEU A 24 -7.54 13.21 1.19
C LEU A 24 -7.98 12.91 -0.24
N ASP A 25 -7.49 13.71 -1.18
CA ASP A 25 -7.60 13.39 -2.60
C ASP A 25 -6.74 12.18 -2.97
N PHE A 26 -6.85 11.74 -4.23
CA PHE A 26 -6.10 10.58 -4.70
C PHE A 26 -4.58 10.78 -4.66
N ASN A 27 -4.08 11.96 -5.03
CA ASN A 27 -2.65 12.26 -5.09
C ASN A 27 -2.04 12.36 -3.70
N GLU A 28 -2.72 13.01 -2.76
CA GLU A 28 -2.29 13.08 -1.37
C GLU A 28 -2.28 11.68 -0.74
N ARG A 29 -3.35 10.89 -0.95
CA ARG A 29 -3.42 9.51 -0.48
C ARG A 29 -2.27 8.69 -1.05
N ARG A 30 -2.03 8.78 -2.35
CA ARG A 30 -0.90 8.11 -3.01
C ARG A 30 0.43 8.49 -2.33
N ALA A 31 0.67 9.77 -2.08
CA ALA A 31 1.89 10.25 -1.42
C ALA A 31 2.07 9.63 -0.02
N PHE A 32 0.99 9.52 0.77
CA PHE A 32 1.05 8.85 2.08
C PHE A 32 1.44 7.38 1.97
N PHE A 33 0.89 6.64 1.01
CA PHE A 33 1.21 5.23 0.82
C PHE A 33 2.63 5.01 0.30
N GLU A 34 3.09 5.86 -0.62
CA GLU A 34 4.48 5.80 -1.10
C GLU A 34 5.48 6.13 0.02
N ALA A 35 5.21 7.19 0.79
CA ALA A 35 6.01 7.55 1.95
C ALA A 35 6.00 6.44 3.02
N TYR A 36 4.85 5.82 3.26
CA TYR A 36 4.75 4.68 4.17
C TYR A 36 5.64 3.52 3.71
N GLY A 37 5.56 3.12 2.44
CA GLY A 37 6.42 2.07 1.89
C GLY A 37 7.91 2.38 2.05
N ALA A 38 8.31 3.61 1.74
CA ALA A 38 9.70 4.05 1.85
C ALA A 38 10.23 4.07 3.29
N ILE A 39 9.39 4.46 4.27
CA ILE A 39 9.81 4.59 5.69
C ILE A 39 9.67 3.28 6.45
N ALA A 40 8.58 2.52 6.22
CA ALA A 40 8.28 1.27 6.90
C ALA A 40 9.12 0.11 6.37
N GLY A 41 9.51 0.15 5.09
CA GLY A 41 10.20 -0.93 4.41
C GLY A 41 9.45 -2.26 4.54
N PRO A 42 10.15 -3.40 4.68
CA PRO A 42 9.52 -4.71 4.84
C PRO A 42 8.54 -4.81 6.02
N GLY A 43 8.74 -4.02 7.08
CA GLY A 43 7.83 -3.98 8.23
C GLY A 43 6.44 -3.44 7.90
N GLY A 44 6.29 -2.69 6.80
CA GLY A 44 5.02 -2.14 6.33
C GLY A 44 4.17 -3.11 5.49
N ILE A 45 4.76 -4.22 5.04
CA ILE A 45 4.10 -5.20 4.14
C ILE A 45 2.80 -5.75 4.75
N PRO A 46 2.72 -6.16 6.03
CA PRO A 46 1.47 -6.70 6.60
C PRO A 46 0.30 -5.72 6.52
N VAL A 47 0.57 -4.42 6.72
CA VAL A 47 -0.44 -3.36 6.66
C VAL A 47 -0.92 -3.15 5.22
N LEU A 48 0.02 -3.00 4.27
CA LEU A 48 -0.35 -2.80 2.87
C LEU A 48 -1.03 -4.02 2.25
N ARG A 49 -0.63 -5.24 2.66
CA ARG A 49 -1.28 -6.50 2.29
C ARG A 49 -2.75 -6.52 2.72
N ASP A 50 -3.05 -6.11 3.95
CA ASP A 50 -4.45 -6.06 4.43
C ASP A 50 -5.30 -5.05 3.63
N LEU A 51 -4.68 -3.97 3.15
CA LEU A 51 -5.35 -2.93 2.40
C LEU A 51 -5.60 -3.29 0.94
N ILE A 52 -4.71 -4.06 0.31
CA ILE A 52 -4.84 -4.48 -1.10
C ILE A 52 -5.63 -5.78 -1.27
N VAL A 53 -5.54 -6.73 -0.32
CA VAL A 53 -6.21 -8.02 -0.44
C VAL A 53 -7.71 -7.85 -0.21
N ARG A 54 -8.50 -8.30 -1.18
CA ARG A 54 -9.98 -8.20 -1.14
C ARG A 54 -10.66 -9.23 -0.22
N ARG A 55 -9.94 -9.84 0.73
CA ARG A 55 -10.40 -11.05 1.43
C ARG A 55 -10.90 -10.73 2.84
N GLY A 56 -12.18 -11.02 3.07
CA GLY A 56 -12.80 -11.04 4.39
C GLY A 56 -14.32 -11.01 4.26
N PHE A 57 -14.96 -12.12 4.59
CA PHE A 57 -16.43 -12.26 4.61
C PHE A 57 -17.10 -11.22 5.53
N PHE A 58 -16.33 -10.64 6.46
CA PHE A 58 -16.73 -9.60 7.42
C PHE A 58 -15.89 -8.32 7.37
N ARG A 59 -14.96 -8.15 6.42
CA ARG A 59 -14.15 -6.91 6.31
C ARG A 59 -14.74 -5.97 5.26
N ARG A 60 -14.89 -4.69 5.64
CA ARG A 60 -15.36 -3.62 4.74
C ARG A 60 -14.54 -3.64 3.45
N LYS A 61 -15.23 -3.75 2.31
CA LYS A 61 -14.65 -3.63 0.97
C LYS A 61 -13.89 -2.30 0.86
N ARG A 62 -12.56 -2.35 0.77
CA ARG A 62 -11.73 -1.15 0.53
C ARG A 62 -12.01 -0.61 -0.87
N SER A 63 -12.02 0.72 -1.02
CA SER A 63 -12.19 1.39 -2.31
C SER A 63 -11.03 1.03 -3.26
N ALA A 64 -11.28 1.13 -4.57
CA ALA A 64 -10.25 0.91 -5.58
C ALA A 64 -9.04 1.83 -5.35
N ASP A 65 -9.27 3.08 -4.96
CA ASP A 65 -8.21 4.06 -4.65
C ASP A 65 -7.25 3.58 -3.57
N VAL A 66 -7.78 3.03 -2.48
CA VAL A 66 -6.96 2.49 -1.39
C VAL A 66 -6.15 1.29 -1.87
N ARG A 67 -6.75 0.40 -2.66
CA ARG A 67 -6.04 -0.77 -3.20
C ARG A 67 -4.94 -0.37 -4.19
N MET A 68 -5.20 0.62 -5.05
CA MET A 68 -4.20 1.19 -5.96
C MET A 68 -3.03 1.80 -5.18
N CYS A 69 -3.32 2.64 -4.19
CA CYS A 69 -2.27 3.25 -3.36
C CYS A 69 -1.47 2.20 -2.60
N ALA A 70 -2.13 1.14 -2.09
CA ALA A 70 -1.46 0.01 -1.45
C ALA A 70 -0.49 -0.70 -2.40
N ALA A 71 -0.87 -0.89 -3.66
CA ALA A 71 0.01 -1.47 -4.68
C ALA A 71 1.27 -0.61 -4.91
N LEU A 72 1.09 0.70 -5.02
CA LEU A 72 2.20 1.64 -5.18
C LEU A 72 3.13 1.65 -3.95
N GLY A 73 2.55 1.63 -2.74
CA GLY A 73 3.32 1.51 -1.50
C GLY A 73 4.14 0.23 -1.41
N LEU A 74 3.57 -0.91 -1.84
CA LEU A 74 4.30 -2.18 -1.93
C LEU A 74 5.41 -2.11 -2.99
N GLY A 75 5.15 -1.45 -4.13
CA GLY A 75 6.15 -1.18 -5.15
C GLY A 75 7.33 -0.37 -4.61
N LYS A 76 7.07 0.63 -3.74
CA LYS A 76 8.12 1.41 -3.07
C LYS A 76 8.95 0.59 -2.08
N ILE A 77 8.41 -0.48 -1.50
CA ILE A 77 9.17 -1.36 -0.59
C ILE A 77 10.18 -2.20 -1.36
N GLY A 78 9.85 -2.67 -2.57
CA GLY A 78 10.83 -3.31 -3.46
C GLY A 78 11.33 -4.70 -3.01
N SER A 79 10.81 -5.28 -1.93
CA SER A 79 11.29 -6.56 -1.42
C SER A 79 10.66 -7.77 -2.13
N PRO A 80 11.30 -8.95 -2.13
CA PRO A 80 10.71 -10.18 -2.67
C PRO A 80 9.35 -10.51 -2.04
N GLU A 81 9.16 -10.23 -0.75
CA GLU A 81 7.88 -10.42 -0.07
C GLU A 81 6.82 -9.43 -0.55
N ALA A 82 7.19 -8.16 -0.80
CA ALA A 82 6.28 -7.18 -1.36
C ALA A 82 5.86 -7.55 -2.79
N ARG A 83 6.81 -8.06 -3.58
CA ARG A 83 6.54 -8.62 -4.91
C ARG A 83 5.56 -9.79 -4.86
N ALA A 84 5.75 -10.74 -3.95
CA ALA A 84 4.84 -11.88 -3.79
C ALA A 84 3.41 -11.43 -3.41
N VAL A 85 3.28 -10.38 -2.60
CA VAL A 85 1.95 -9.79 -2.32
C VAL A 85 1.33 -9.19 -3.57
N LEU A 86 2.08 -8.42 -4.36
CA LEU A 86 1.61 -7.84 -5.62
C LEU A 86 1.17 -8.91 -6.63
N GLU A 87 1.95 -9.98 -6.78
CA GLU A 87 1.62 -11.11 -7.66
C GLU A 87 0.31 -11.79 -7.23
N SER A 88 0.06 -11.92 -5.92
CA SER A 88 -1.18 -12.53 -5.40
C SER A 88 -2.46 -11.75 -5.70
N VAL A 89 -2.34 -10.49 -6.15
CA VAL A 89 -3.47 -9.60 -6.48
C VAL A 89 -3.40 -9.06 -7.91
N ALA A 90 -2.55 -9.64 -8.77
CA ALA A 90 -2.42 -9.27 -10.17
C ALA A 90 -3.74 -9.38 -10.95
N GLU A 91 -4.60 -10.31 -10.54
CA GLU A 91 -5.93 -10.55 -11.12
C GLU A 91 -7.07 -9.85 -10.35
N ASP A 92 -6.82 -8.68 -9.74
CA ASP A 92 -7.89 -7.90 -9.11
C ASP A 92 -9.03 -7.62 -10.13
N ASN A 93 -10.28 -7.66 -9.68
CA ASN A 93 -11.43 -7.42 -10.53
C ASN A 93 -11.45 -5.99 -11.12
N ASP A 94 -10.84 -5.03 -10.42
CA ASP A 94 -10.78 -3.63 -10.82
C ASP A 94 -9.61 -3.37 -11.78
N ARG A 95 -9.91 -2.84 -12.98
CA ARG A 95 -8.91 -2.57 -14.02
C ARG A 95 -7.85 -1.58 -13.55
N GLN A 96 -8.22 -0.55 -12.78
CA GLN A 96 -7.26 0.45 -12.33
C GLN A 96 -6.31 -0.14 -11.28
N VAL A 97 -6.80 -1.01 -10.41
CA VAL A 97 -5.98 -1.77 -9.46
C VAL A 97 -4.99 -2.68 -10.19
N ARG A 98 -5.43 -3.43 -11.21
CA ARG A 98 -4.53 -4.26 -12.03
C ARG A 98 -3.41 -3.44 -12.68
N ASN A 99 -3.75 -2.27 -13.22
CA ASN A 99 -2.76 -1.38 -13.83
C ASN A 99 -1.73 -0.87 -12.80
N ALA A 100 -2.18 -0.52 -11.59
CA ALA A 100 -1.30 -0.08 -10.51
C ALA A 100 -0.39 -1.22 -10.04
N VAL A 101 -0.91 -2.44 -9.89
CA VAL A 101 -0.12 -3.63 -9.53
C VAL A 101 0.92 -3.94 -10.60
N ALA A 102 0.53 -3.92 -11.88
CA ALA A 102 1.47 -4.14 -12.99
C ALA A 102 2.57 -3.06 -13.05
N ALA A 103 2.22 -1.79 -12.78
CA ALA A 103 3.20 -0.71 -12.69
C ALA A 103 4.16 -0.90 -11.52
N ALA A 104 3.64 -1.29 -10.35
CA ALA A 104 4.46 -1.58 -9.17
C ALA A 104 5.41 -2.76 -9.43
N LEU A 105 4.93 -3.86 -10.03
CA LEU A 105 5.77 -5.02 -10.35
C LEU A 105 6.90 -4.70 -11.34
N ARG A 106 6.67 -3.79 -12.30
CA ARG A 106 7.74 -3.30 -13.19
C ARG A 106 8.78 -2.44 -12.44
N GLY A 107 8.34 -1.61 -11.51
CA GLY A 107 9.23 -0.75 -10.73
C GLY A 107 10.03 -1.46 -9.63
N VAL A 108 9.63 -2.68 -9.23
CA VAL A 108 10.36 -3.53 -8.27
C VAL A 108 11.52 -4.29 -8.94
N ALA A 109 11.64 -4.23 -10.27
CA ALA A 109 12.65 -4.96 -11.03
C ALA A 109 14.03 -4.28 -11.12
N GLU A 110 14.29 -3.23 -10.33
CA GLU A 110 15.59 -2.54 -10.21
C GLU A 110 16.20 -2.67 -8.81
#